data_AF-A0A3B8YJH5-F1
#
_entry.id   AF-A0A3B8YJH5-F1
#
_cell.length_a   1.000
_cell.length_b   1.000
_cell.length_c   1.000
_cell.angle_alpha   90.00
_cell.angle_beta   90.00
_cell.angle_gamma   90.00
#
_symmetry.space_group_name_H-M   'P 1'
#
loop_
_entity.id
_entity.type
_entity.pdbx_description
1 polymer ?
#
loop_
_entity_poly.entity_id
_entity_poly.type
_entity_poly.pdbx_seq_one_letter_code
_entity_poly.pdbx_strand_id
1 'polypeptide(L)' 'MNYSKTFQEIYNELQRVEDIGQVANYIPELAHVNPNQFGVHLITVNGEYFAFGDADVKFSIQSIAKVFSFVLAYSRV' A
#
# COMPACT_ATOMS: atom_id res chain seq x y z
N MET A 1 -15.57 13.39 -6.98
CA MET A 1 -15.76 12.16 -6.20
C MET A 1 -15.19 12.40 -4.81
N ASN A 2 -15.81 11.91 -3.73
CA ASN A 2 -15.26 12.13 -2.38
C ASN A 2 -14.39 10.92 -1.98
N TYR A 3 -13.13 10.93 -2.41
CA TYR A 3 -12.21 9.82 -2.18
C TYR A 3 -11.93 9.57 -0.69
N SER A 4 -11.83 10.63 0.12
CA SER A 4 -11.65 10.51 1.57
C SER A 4 -12.79 9.74 2.24
N LYS A 5 -14.04 10.01 1.82
CA LYS A 5 -15.20 9.26 2.30
C LYS A 5 -15.15 7.79 1.88
N THR A 6 -14.80 7.52 0.62
CA THR A 6 -14.67 6.15 0.12
C THR A 6 -13.58 5.37 0.85
N PHE A 7 -12.42 5.98 1.13
CA PHE A 7 -11.36 5.31 1.89
C PHE A 7 -11.79 4.99 3.32
N GLN A 8 -12.51 5.90 3.97
CA GLN A 8 -13.07 5.66 5.30
C GLN A 8 -14.10 4.52 5.30
N GLU A 9 -14.96 4.46 4.28
CA GLU A 9 -15.94 3.37 4.11
C GLU A 9 -15.23 2.02 3.94
N ILE A 10 -14.24 1.93 3.06
CA ILE A 10 -13.41 0.73 2.87
C ILE A 10 -12.74 0.32 4.18
N TYR A 11 -12.11 1.26 4.89
CA TYR A 11 -11.46 0.96 6.17
C TYR A 11 -12.45 0.38 7.18
N ASN A 12 -13.63 1.02 7.32
CA ASN A 12 -14.67 0.57 8.25
C ASN A 12 -15.24 -0.81 7.88
N GLU A 13 -15.33 -1.13 6.59
CA GLU A 13 -15.74 -2.46 6.12
C GLU A 13 -14.68 -3.50 6.44
N LEU A 14 -13.40 -3.21 6.21
CA LEU A 14 -12.29 -4.11 6.54
C LEU A 14 -12.20 -4.43 8.03
N GLN A 15 -12.55 -3.49 8.92
CA GLN A 15 -12.60 -3.74 10.38
C GLN A 15 -13.65 -4.79 10.79
N ARG A 16 -14.60 -5.12 9.91
CA ARG A 16 -15.64 -6.13 10.17
C ARG A 16 -15.28 -7.50 9.60
N VAL A 17 -14.18 -7.59 8.86
CA VAL A 17 -13.67 -8.83 8.30
C VAL A 17 -12.66 -9.43 9.28
N GLU A 18 -12.74 -10.73 9.51
CA GLU A 18 -11.74 -11.44 10.30
C GLU A 18 -10.39 -11.42 9.57
N ASP A 19 -9.37 -10.84 10.20
CA ASP A 19 -8.01 -10.83 9.66
C ASP A 19 -7.30 -12.15 9.99
N ILE A 20 -7.18 -13.00 8.98
CA ILE A 20 -6.43 -14.27 9.04
C ILE A 20 -4.97 -14.12 8.58
N GLY A 21 -4.55 -12.89 8.28
CA GLY A 21 -3.21 -12.57 7.79
C GLY A 21 -2.14 -12.70 8.87
N GLN A 22 -0.90 -12.91 8.42
CA GLN A 22 0.27 -12.89 9.30
C GLN A 22 1.37 -12.04 8.68
N VAL A 23 2.04 -11.25 9.51
CA VAL A 23 3.20 -10.47 9.10
C VAL A 23 4.31 -11.43 8.67
N ALA A 24 4.91 -11.15 7.51
CA ALA A 24 6.05 -11.90 7.01
C ALA A 24 7.22 -11.81 8.00
N ASN A 25 7.73 -12.96 8.45
CA ASN A 25 8.82 -13.04 9.45
C ASN A 25 10.10 -13.71 8.93
N TYR A 26 10.11 -14.15 7.67
CA TYR A 26 11.29 -14.78 7.05
C TYR A 26 12.41 -13.76 6.73
N ILE A 27 12.08 -12.46 6.72
CA ILE A 27 13.04 -11.35 6.68
C ILE A 27 12.92 -10.62 8.03
N PRO A 28 13.99 -10.49 8.83
CA PRO A 28 13.95 -9.88 10.16
C PRO A 28 13.31 -8.48 10.18
N GLU A 29 13.63 -7.66 9.18
CA GLU A 29 13.12 -6.29 9.07
C GLU A 29 11.60 -6.23 8.85
N LEU A 30 11.00 -7.27 8.25
CA LEU A 30 9.55 -7.36 8.06
C LEU A 30 8.82 -7.81 9.32
N ALA A 31 9.48 -8.60 10.18
CA ALA A 31 8.86 -9.15 11.39
C ALA A 31 8.43 -8.09 12.41
N HIS A 32 9.01 -6.89 12.33
CA HIS A 32 8.75 -5.78 13.25
C HIS A 32 7.65 -4.81 12.79
N VAL A 33 7.04 -5.05 11.63
CA VAL A 33 5.97 -4.20 11.09
C VAL A 33 4.68 -4.38 11.90
N ASN A 34 4.01 -3.28 12.23
CA ASN A 34 2.75 -3.32 12.96
C ASN A 34 1.63 -3.90 12.06
N PRO A 35 1.00 -5.04 12.43
CA PRO A 35 -0.03 -5.69 11.61
C PRO A 35 -1.28 -4.82 11.40
N ASN A 36 -1.54 -3.86 12.28
CA ASN A 36 -2.71 -2.99 12.21
C ASN A 36 -2.50 -1.76 11.32
N GLN A 37 -1.34 -1.61 10.67
CA GLN A 37 -1.08 -0.50 9.77
C GLN A 37 -1.96 -0.59 8.52
N PHE A 38 -2.62 0.51 8.19
CA PHE A 38 -3.44 0.62 6.99
C PHE A 38 -3.30 2.02 6.38
N GLY A 39 -2.79 2.08 5.15
CA GLY A 39 -2.57 3.32 4.42
C GLY A 39 -3.03 3.22 2.98
N VAL A 40 -3.62 4.30 2.47
CA VAL A 40 -4.03 4.43 1.06
C VAL A 40 -3.53 5.77 0.53
N HIS A 41 -2.88 5.75 -0.63
CA HIS A 41 -2.48 6.95 -1.36
C HIS A 41 -2.92 6.84 -2.82
N LEU A 42 -3.65 7.84 -3.30
CA LEU A 42 -4.13 7.96 -4.68
C LEU A 42 -3.52 9.21 -5.32
N ILE A 43 -3.00 9.06 -6.54
CA ILE A 43 -2.59 10.19 -7.39
C ILE A 43 -3.33 10.05 -8.71
N THR A 44 -4.08 11.08 -9.11
CA THR A 44 -4.79 11.10 -10.40
C THR A 44 -3.83 11.49 -11.52
N VAL A 45 -4.22 11.21 -12.77
CA VAL A 45 -3.45 11.63 -13.96
C VAL A 45 -3.32 13.15 -14.09
N ASN A 46 -4.18 13.91 -13.40
CA ASN A 46 -4.14 15.37 -13.33
C ASN A 46 -3.24 15.89 -12.20
N GLY A 47 -2.61 15.01 -11.42
CA GLY A 47 -1.73 15.37 -10.32
C GLY A 47 -2.43 15.69 -9.00
N GLU A 48 -3.74 15.46 -8.90
CA GLU A 48 -4.44 15.56 -7.62
C GLU A 48 -4.08 14.35 -6.75
N TYR A 49 -3.87 14.57 -5.45
CA TYR A 49 -3.53 13.50 -4.52
C TYR A 49 -4.51 13.43 -3.36
N PHE A 50 -4.74 12.21 -2.89
CA PHE A 50 -5.61 11.91 -1.76
C PHE A 50 -4.94 10.83 -0.92
N ALA A 51 -4.91 11.03 0.40
CA ALA A 51 -4.28 10.11 1.34
C ALA A 51 -5.25 9.76 2.48
N PHE A 52 -5.07 8.58 3.07
CA PHE A 52 -5.84 8.09 4.22
C PHE A 52 -5.00 7.13 5.06
N GLY A 53 -5.15 7.21 6.38
CA GLY A 53 -4.45 6.33 7.34
C GLY A 53 -2.93 6.53 7.31
N ASP A 54 -2.19 5.43 7.38
CA ASP A 54 -0.72 5.38 7.45
C ASP A 54 -0.03 5.59 6.08
N ALA A 55 -0.61 6.41 5.19
CA ALA A 55 -0.17 6.57 3.80
C ALA A 55 1.28 7.06 3.62
N ASP A 56 1.82 7.76 4.62
CA ASP A 56 3.20 8.29 4.62
C ASP A 56 4.22 7.32 5.23
N VAL A 57 3.78 6.18 5.78
CA VAL A 57 4.68 5.16 6.35
C VAL A 57 5.42 4.46 5.22
N LYS A 58 6.75 4.56 5.25
CA LYS A 58 7.62 3.93 4.26
C LYS A 58 7.74 2.43 4.51
N PHE A 59 7.67 1.64 3.46
CA PHE A 59 7.92 0.20 3.48
C PHE A 59 8.69 -0.24 2.23
N SER A 60 9.30 -1.42 2.29
CA SER A 60 9.98 -2.01 1.13
C SER A 60 8.96 -2.39 0.06
N ILE A 61 9.19 -1.97 -1.19
CA ILE A 61 8.28 -2.28 -2.31
C ILE A 61 8.33 -3.76 -2.75
N GLN A 62 9.31 -4.54 -2.26
CA GLN A 62 9.42 -5.98 -2.52
C GLN A 62 9.21 -6.35 -4.00
N SER A 63 8.32 -7.30 -4.32
CA SER A 63 8.06 -7.74 -5.69
C SER A 63 7.48 -6.67 -6.61
N ILE A 64 6.95 -5.55 -6.11
CA ILE A 64 6.51 -4.42 -6.94
C ILE A 64 7.70 -3.86 -7.75
N ALA A 65 8.93 -3.94 -7.20
CA ALA A 65 10.16 -3.54 -7.90
C ALA A 65 10.37 -4.25 -9.25
N LYS A 66 9.80 -5.45 -9.43
CA LYS A 66 9.94 -6.23 -10.66
C LYS A 66 9.31 -5.54 -11.86
N VAL A 67 8.17 -4.86 -11.68
CA VAL A 67 7.49 -4.12 -12.77
C VAL A 67 8.37 -2.96 -13.25
N PHE A 68 8.90 -2.18 -12.31
CA PHE A 68 9.82 -1.08 -12.63
C PHE A 68 11.10 -1.58 -13.30
N SER A 69 11.68 -2.67 -12.79
CA SER A 69 12.89 -3.27 -13.37
C SER A 69 12.65 -3.79 -14.78
N PHE A 70 11.48 -4.40 -15.03
CA PHE A 70 11.09 -4.87 -16.35
C PHE A 70 10.93 -3.71 -17.36
N VAL A 71 10.20 -2.66 -16.99
CA VAL A 71 10.03 -1.48 -17.85
C VAL A 71 11.38 -0.83 -18.15
N LEU A 72 12.26 -0.71 -17.15
CA LEU A 72 13.60 -0.18 -17.34
C LEU A 72 14.41 -1.02 -18.34
N ALA A 73 14.39 -2.35 -18.19
CA ALA A 73 15.08 -3.24 -19.12
C ALA A 73 14.53 -3.12 -20.55
N TYR A 74 13.21 -3.09 -20.71
CA TYR A 74 12.56 -2.94 -22.01
C TYR A 74 12.87 -1.59 -22.67
N SER A 75 12.94 -0.49 -21.89
CA SER A 75 13.25 0.85 -22.42
C SER A 75 14.67 1.02 -22.98
N ARG A 76 15.55 0.04 -22.75
CA ARG A 76 16.95 0.04 -23.20
C ARG A 76 17.17 -0.84 -24.45
N VAL A 77 16.09 -1.39 -25.01
CA VAL A 77 16.06 -2.13 -26.28
C VAL A 77 15.51 -1.20 -27.37
#